data_AF-A0A654FQ15-F1
#
_entry.id   AF-A0A654FQ15-F1
#
_cell.length_a   1.000
_cell.length_b   1.000
_cell.length_c   1.000
_cell.angle_alpha   90.00
_cell.angle_beta   90.00
_cell.angle_gamma   90.00
#
_symmetry.space_group_name_H-M   'P 1'
#
loop_
_entity.id
_entity.type
_entity.pdbx_description
1 polymer ?
#
loop_
_entity_poly.entity_id
_entity_poly.type
_entity_poly.pdbx_seq_one_letter_code
_entity_poly.pdbx_strand_id
1 'polypeptide(L)'
;MVFIELYVLRYLKLRKWGERNTKSREFLDAIPRPLLELVDRCLIVNPRRRISAEDALKHEFFYPVHETLRNQMLLKQQQMQSQPTVVADALSETLN
;
A
#
# COMPACT_ATOMS: atom_id res chain seq x y z
N MET A 1 -26.96 4.29 -15.55
CA MET A 1 -26.22 3.13 -16.10
C MET A 1 -25.24 2.55 -15.07
N VAL A 2 -24.20 3.29 -14.65
CA VAL A 2 -23.14 2.91 -13.69
C VAL A 2 -23.57 2.03 -12.50
N PHE A 3 -24.72 2.32 -11.86
CA PHE A 3 -25.26 1.52 -10.76
C PHE A 3 -25.50 0.04 -11.10
N ILE A 4 -25.68 -0.33 -12.38
CA ILE A 4 -25.87 -1.70 -12.85
C ILE A 4 -24.53 -2.43 -13.00
N GLU A 5 -23.46 -1.76 -13.42
CA GLU A 5 -22.12 -2.39 -13.53
C GLU A 5 -21.59 -2.75 -12.13
N LEU A 6 -21.73 -1.83 -11.17
CA LEU A 6 -21.53 -2.12 -9.75
C LEU A 6 -22.49 -3.20 -9.21
N TYR A 7 -23.65 -3.42 -9.87
CA TYR A 7 -24.57 -4.51 -9.51
C TYR A 7 -24.19 -5.87 -10.12
N VAL A 8 -23.57 -5.89 -11.30
CA VAL A 8 -23.03 -7.12 -11.92
C VAL A 8 -21.78 -7.59 -11.16
N LEU A 9 -21.02 -6.66 -10.58
CA LEU A 9 -19.93 -6.96 -9.63
C LEU A 9 -20.42 -7.57 -8.29
N ARG A 10 -21.70 -7.46 -7.89
CA ARG A 10 -22.23 -8.04 -6.62
C ARG A 10 -21.92 -9.53 -6.45
N TYR A 11 -21.95 -10.28 -7.55
CA TYR A 11 -22.05 -11.75 -7.54
C TYR A 11 -20.90 -12.44 -8.28
N LEU A 12 -20.01 -11.66 -8.88
CA LEU A 12 -18.79 -12.12 -9.51
C LEU A 12 -17.61 -11.56 -8.70
N LYS A 13 -16.95 -12.43 -7.93
CA LYS A 13 -15.58 -12.17 -7.44
C LYS A 13 -14.78 -11.55 -8.57
N LEU A 14 -13.97 -10.53 -8.34
CA LEU A 14 -13.36 -9.72 -9.40
C LEU A 14 -12.67 -10.57 -10.49
N ARG A 15 -12.02 -11.68 -10.10
CA ARG A 15 -11.45 -12.67 -11.04
C ARG A 15 -12.48 -13.25 -12.04
N LYS A 16 -13.66 -13.67 -11.57
CA LYS A 16 -14.77 -14.19 -12.39
C LYS A 16 -15.45 -13.13 -13.25
N TRP A 17 -15.38 -11.86 -12.85
CA TRP A 17 -15.79 -10.75 -13.71
C TRP A 17 -14.75 -10.55 -14.82
N GLY A 18 -13.46 -10.53 -14.46
CA GLY A 18 -12.35 -10.49 -15.42
C GLY A 18 -12.45 -11.59 -16.48
N GLU A 19 -12.57 -12.85 -16.05
CA GLU A 19 -12.71 -14.05 -16.90
C GLU A 19 -13.80 -13.94 -17.99
N ARG A 20 -14.76 -13.03 -17.83
CA ARG A 20 -15.89 -12.79 -18.75
C ARG A 20 -15.77 -11.50 -19.57
N ASN A 21 -14.95 -10.55 -19.14
CA ASN A 21 -14.89 -9.19 -19.71
C ASN A 21 -13.53 -8.86 -20.34
N THR A 22 -12.41 -9.40 -19.81
CA THR A 22 -11.07 -9.16 -20.34
C THR A 22 -10.69 -10.24 -21.35
N LYS A 23 -10.50 -9.86 -22.62
CA LYS A 23 -10.08 -10.78 -23.70
C LYS A 23 -8.67 -11.37 -23.49
N SER A 24 -7.79 -10.68 -22.77
CA SER A 24 -6.52 -11.27 -22.29
C SER A 24 -6.78 -12.00 -20.99
N ARG A 25 -6.46 -13.31 -20.98
CA ARG A 25 -6.42 -14.14 -19.78
C ARG A 25 -5.15 -13.87 -18.98
N GLU A 26 -4.04 -13.56 -19.67
CA GLU A 26 -2.74 -13.25 -19.09
C GLU A 26 -2.83 -12.07 -18.11
N PHE A 27 -3.65 -11.06 -18.42
CA PHE A 27 -3.90 -9.93 -17.52
C PHE A 27 -4.39 -10.37 -16.13
N LEU A 28 -5.22 -11.42 -16.03
CA LEU A 28 -5.78 -11.89 -14.77
C LEU A 28 -4.81 -12.77 -13.97
N ASP A 29 -3.91 -13.45 -14.66
CA ASP A 29 -2.88 -14.28 -14.03
C ASP A 29 -1.61 -13.47 -13.70
N ALA A 30 -1.43 -12.29 -14.32
CA ALA A 30 -0.41 -11.30 -13.97
C ALA A 30 -0.77 -10.44 -12.73
N ILE A 31 -2.04 -10.37 -12.32
CA ILE A 31 -2.44 -9.59 -11.14
C ILE A 31 -2.16 -10.39 -9.86
N PRO A 32 -1.43 -9.81 -8.87
CA PRO A 32 -1.22 -10.45 -7.58
C PRO A 32 -2.55 -10.73 -6.85
N ARG A 33 -2.71 -11.95 -6.32
CA ARG A 33 -3.93 -12.35 -5.58
C ARG A 33 -4.29 -11.40 -4.42
N PRO A 34 -3.34 -10.86 -3.62
CA PRO A 34 -3.66 -9.89 -2.57
C PRO A 34 -4.27 -8.57 -3.09
N LEU A 35 -4.02 -8.18 -4.34
CA LEU A 35 -4.65 -7.01 -4.95
C LEU A 35 -6.11 -7.29 -5.32
N LEU A 36 -6.39 -8.46 -5.91
CA LEU A 36 -7.77 -8.87 -6.20
C LEU A 36 -8.62 -8.95 -4.91
N GLU A 37 -8.05 -9.51 -3.84
CA GLU A 37 -8.75 -9.60 -2.56
C GLU A 37 -8.97 -8.23 -1.90
N LEU A 38 -7.96 -7.34 -1.93
CA LEU A 38 -8.13 -5.96 -1.45
C LEU A 38 -9.26 -5.24 -2.19
N VAL A 39 -9.32 -5.37 -3.51
CA VAL A 39 -10.37 -4.74 -4.32
C VAL A 39 -11.74 -5.40 -4.07
N ASP A 40 -11.84 -6.73 -3.98
CA ASP A 40 -13.08 -7.43 -3.58
C ASP A 40 -13.58 -6.92 -2.20
N ARG A 41 -12.67 -6.65 -1.24
CA ARG A 41 -13.00 -6.08 0.10
C ARG A 41 -13.40 -4.60 0.05
N CYS A 42 -12.79 -3.80 -0.81
CA CYS A 42 -13.13 -2.39 -1.02
C CYS A 42 -14.47 -2.19 -1.75
N LEU A 43 -14.83 -3.09 -2.68
CA LEU A 43 -16.07 -3.04 -3.45
C LEU A 43 -17.30 -3.63 -2.73
N ILE A 44 -17.19 -4.00 -1.45
CA ILE A 44 -18.33 -4.53 -0.68
C ILE A 44 -19.46 -3.49 -0.62
N VAL A 45 -20.60 -3.85 -1.22
CA VAL A 45 -21.77 -2.97 -1.39
C VAL A 45 -22.30 -2.48 -0.04
N ASN A 46 -22.46 -3.37 0.95
CA ASN A 46 -22.91 -2.99 2.30
C ASN A 46 -21.79 -2.21 3.02
N PRO A 47 -21.94 -0.89 3.29
CA PRO A 47 -20.88 -0.09 3.89
C PRO A 47 -20.51 -0.55 5.30
N ARG A 48 -21.42 -1.18 6.06
CA ARG A 48 -21.13 -1.76 7.39
C ARG A 48 -20.27 -3.03 7.34
N ARG A 49 -19.99 -3.56 6.15
CA ARG A 49 -19.11 -4.72 5.91
C ARG A 49 -17.94 -4.40 4.99
N ARG A 50 -17.84 -3.17 4.50
CA ARG A 50 -16.73 -2.71 3.66
C ARG A 50 -15.51 -2.47 4.54
N ILE A 51 -14.32 -2.76 4.01
CA ILE A 51 -13.07 -2.49 4.71
C ILE A 51 -12.89 -0.99 4.95
N SER A 52 -12.36 -0.61 6.11
CA SER A 52 -11.99 0.77 6.44
C SER A 52 -10.74 1.19 5.67
N ALA A 53 -10.39 2.49 5.65
CA ALA A 53 -9.13 2.93 5.04
C ALA A 53 -7.93 2.40 5.84
N GLU A 54 -8.07 2.39 7.16
CA GLU A 54 -7.09 1.94 8.14
C GLU A 54 -6.79 0.44 7.99
N ASP A 55 -7.81 -0.38 7.75
CA ASP A 55 -7.66 -1.82 7.55
C ASP A 55 -7.28 -2.18 6.11
N ALA A 56 -7.66 -1.37 5.13
CA ALA A 56 -7.17 -1.49 3.75
C ALA A 56 -5.66 -1.25 3.69
N LEU A 57 -5.14 -0.24 4.40
CA LEU A 57 -3.70 0.01 4.52
C LEU A 57 -2.95 -1.12 5.23
N LYS A 58 -3.60 -1.89 6.12
CA LYS A 58 -3.04 -3.09 6.78
C LYS A 58 -3.08 -4.35 5.90
N HIS A 59 -3.60 -4.29 4.68
CA HIS A 59 -3.70 -5.48 3.82
C HIS A 59 -2.32 -5.95 3.35
N GLU A 60 -2.15 -7.28 3.17
CA GLU A 60 -0.89 -7.91 2.77
C GLU A 60 -0.28 -7.33 1.48
N PHE A 61 -1.14 -6.82 0.58
CA PHE A 61 -0.74 -6.12 -0.64
C PHE A 61 0.23 -4.96 -0.39
N PHE A 62 0.13 -4.27 0.75
CA PHE A 62 0.99 -3.14 1.11
C PHE A 62 2.22 -3.55 1.94
N TYR A 63 2.38 -4.80 2.36
CA TYR A 63 3.50 -5.23 3.21
C TYR A 63 4.89 -4.87 2.62
N PRO A 64 5.18 -5.08 1.32
CA PRO A 64 6.46 -4.68 0.73
C PRO A 64 6.70 -3.16 0.77
N VAL A 65 5.62 -2.36 0.69
CA VAL A 65 5.68 -0.90 0.78
C VAL A 65 5.98 -0.46 2.21
N HIS A 66 5.31 -1.05 3.21
CA HIS A 66 5.55 -0.78 4.62
C HIS A 66 6.96 -1.16 5.07
N GLU A 67 7.49 -2.29 4.58
CA GLU A 67 8.87 -2.70 4.80
C GLU A 67 9.87 -1.72 4.16
N THR A 68 9.64 -1.34 2.89
CA THR A 68 10.48 -0.35 2.19
C THR A 68 10.53 0.98 2.92
N LEU A 69 9.37 1.50 3.37
CA LEU A 69 9.28 2.75 4.13
C LEU A 69 9.97 2.64 5.49
N ARG A 70 9.78 1.55 6.23
CA ARG A 70 10.48 1.28 7.50
C ARG A 70 12.00 1.30 7.31
N ASN A 71 12.50 0.64 6.28
CA ASN A 71 13.94 0.56 6.00
C ASN A 71 14.51 1.94 5.63
N GLN A 72 13.79 2.75 4.85
CA GLN A 72 14.17 4.15 4.57
C GLN A 72 14.19 5.02 5.84
N MET A 73 13.24 4.82 6.77
CA MET A 73 13.22 5.56 8.04
C MET A 73 14.38 5.17 8.97
N LEU A 74 14.74 3.89 9.03
CA LEU A 74 15.91 3.42 9.80
C LEU A 74 17.22 3.99 9.24
N LEU A 75 17.41 3.98 7.91
CA LEU A 75 18.58 4.56 7.27
C LEU A 75 18.72 6.07 7.56
N LYS A 76 17.61 6.82 7.55
CA LYS A 76 17.61 8.24 7.93
C LYS A 76 17.99 8.47 9.39
N GLN A 77 17.50 7.64 10.31
CA GLN A 77 17.88 7.70 11.72
C GLN A 77 19.38 7.41 11.93
N GLN A 78 19.92 6.39 11.25
CA GLN A 78 21.35 6.06 11.28
C GLN A 78 22.21 7.21 10.74
N GLN A 79 21.78 7.89 9.66
CA GLN A 79 22.47 9.07 9.12
C GLN A 79 22.46 10.25 10.10
N MET A 80 21.33 10.49 10.80
CA MET A 80 21.25 11.53 11.83
C MET A 80 22.09 11.22 13.09
N GLN A 81 22.29 9.93 13.41
CA GLN A 81 23.11 9.49 14.55
C GLN A 81 24.61 9.39 14.24
N SER A 82 24.99 9.36 12.95
CA SER A 82 26.39 9.23 12.50
C SER A 82 27.00 10.53 11.95
N GLN A 83 26.28 11.65 11.98
CA GLN A 83 26.91 12.97 11.95
C GLN A 83 27.62 13.22 13.30
N PRO A 84 28.93 13.51 13.32
CA PRO A 84 29.58 14.03 14.53
C PRO A 84 29.03 15.41 14.88
N THR A 85 29.10 15.77 16.17
CA THR A 85 28.70 17.08 16.67
C THR A 85 29.74 18.16 16.31
N VAL A 86 29.86 18.51 15.02
CA VAL A 86 30.82 19.50 14.49
C VAL A 86 30.67 20.90 15.14
N VAL A 87 29.55 21.18 15.78
CA VAL A 87 29.32 22.40 16.57
C VAL A 87 30.07 22.46 17.92
N ALA A 88 30.82 21.42 18.30
CA ALA A 88 31.65 21.43 19.50
C ALA A 88 32.98 22.17 19.33
N ASP A 89 33.62 22.04 18.15
CA ASP A 89 35.00 22.49 17.94
C ASP A 89 35.12 24.01 17.70
N ALA A 90 34.02 24.68 17.34
CA ALA A 90 33.99 26.11 17.00
C ALA A 90 34.06 27.08 18.21
N LEU A 91 34.19 26.58 19.44
CA LEU A 91 34.21 27.38 20.68
C LEU A 91 35.54 27.31 21.46
N SER A 92 36.52 26.54 20.98
CA SER A 92 37.86 26.47 21.58
C SER A 92 38.85 27.49 21.01
N GLU A 93 38.63 27.99 19.79
CA GLU A 93 39.52 28.96 19.13
C GLU A 93 39.33 30.42 19.58
N THR A 94 38.26 30.75 20.31
CA THR A 94 37.97 32.14 20.74
C THR A 94 38.56 32.53 22.11
N LEU A 95 39.45 31.70 22.68
CA LEU A 95 40.05 31.89 24.01
C LEU A 95 41.54 31.50 24.05
N ASN A 96 42.37 32.23 23.31
CA ASN A 96 43.81 32.44 23.54
C ASN A 96 44.26 33.78 22.94
#